data_AF-A0A1V6BQ19-F1
#
_entry.id   AF-A0A1V6BQ19-F1
#
_cell.length_a   1.000
_cell.length_b   1.000
_cell.length_c   1.000
_cell.angle_alpha   90.00
_cell.angle_beta   90.00
_cell.angle_gamma   90.00
#
_symmetry.space_group_name_H-M   'P 1'
#
loop_
_entity.id
_entity.type
_entity.pdbx_description
1 polymer ?
#
loop_
_entity_poly.entity_id
_entity_poly.type
_entity_poly.pdbx_seq_one_letter_code
_entity_poly.pdbx_strand_id
1 'polypeptide(L)'
;MFSLKYLILSNTIKNRSESDKTDSRPLEKKKSVPFEKIMDWVAVGNRHDDILSSLAARLARIDREIGDKEKIEIKESGEAKPLRQIINQLLDAIDPDKITEKAREMFAKDEPTDDELKKAKDILVQQACVPFDNPKFRNALTTIKKRTEQIIDVVSTDEVTFAGIDEKAKEKARNLVDTFKKFIEDNKDELTALQIIYSKPYRRQHLTLREIKELAEAIEKPPYRLTQENLWNAYQLLEQSKVRGAGAQKLLTNIISLIRFALGKSDVLEPFSTTVDARFNTWLTEQERAGRIFSVEQKEWLTMIKDHIATSMSIEMNDFDLTPFQERGGRVKVYNVFGESLGKVIEELNEVLAA
;
A
#
# COMPACT_ATOMS: atom_id res chain seq x y z
N MET A 1 53.86 -46.75 -42.62
CA MET A 1 54.75 -45.61 -42.94
C MET A 1 53.97 -44.69 -43.87
N PHE A 2 53.35 -43.61 -43.37
CA PHE A 2 53.87 -42.22 -43.41
C PHE A 2 54.17 -41.77 -44.87
N SER A 3 53.69 -40.65 -45.42
CA SER A 3 53.37 -39.35 -44.84
C SER A 3 52.84 -38.40 -45.96
N LEU A 4 51.88 -37.50 -45.63
CA LEU A 4 51.70 -36.08 -46.04
C LEU A 4 51.84 -35.66 -47.54
N LYS A 5 51.11 -34.72 -48.18
CA LYS A 5 50.48 -33.45 -47.76
C LYS A 5 49.87 -32.74 -49.01
N TYR A 6 48.87 -31.85 -48.79
CA TYR A 6 48.33 -30.77 -49.67
C TYR A 6 47.47 -31.20 -50.90
N LEU A 7 46.35 -30.59 -51.29
CA LEU A 7 45.62 -29.33 -51.02
C LEU A 7 44.19 -29.55 -51.59
N ILE A 8 43.06 -29.28 -50.92
CA ILE A 8 42.17 -28.11 -51.06
C ILE A 8 40.93 -28.40 -50.18
N LEU A 9 40.85 -27.83 -48.97
CA LEU A 9 39.88 -26.82 -48.50
C LEU A 9 38.57 -26.69 -49.32
N SER A 10 37.47 -27.28 -48.84
CA SER A 10 36.17 -26.61 -48.67
C SER A 10 35.08 -27.55 -48.15
N ASN A 11 34.33 -27.05 -47.16
CA ASN A 11 33.01 -27.50 -46.70
C ASN A 11 32.90 -28.78 -45.86
N THR A 12 33.33 -28.71 -44.59
CA THR A 12 32.68 -29.48 -43.52
C THR A 12 32.79 -28.75 -42.18
N ILE A 13 32.14 -27.60 -42.02
CA ILE A 13 31.76 -27.05 -40.70
C ILE A 13 30.48 -26.20 -40.85
N LYS A 14 29.33 -26.75 -40.47
CA LYS A 14 28.25 -26.09 -39.71
C LYS A 14 26.95 -26.90 -39.81
N ASN A 15 26.61 -27.57 -38.72
CA ASN A 15 25.30 -27.43 -38.07
C ASN A 15 25.32 -28.19 -36.74
N ARG A 16 26.12 -27.64 -35.82
CA ARG A 16 25.78 -27.65 -34.41
C ARG A 16 25.08 -26.32 -34.18
N SER A 17 23.79 -26.25 -34.48
CA SER A 17 22.92 -25.15 -34.06
C SER A 17 22.45 -25.50 -32.65
N GLU A 18 23.21 -25.11 -31.63
CA GLU A 18 22.79 -23.99 -30.80
C GLU A 18 21.40 -24.29 -30.22
N SER A 19 21.34 -25.18 -29.23
CA SER A 19 20.38 -25.01 -28.12
C SER A 19 20.85 -23.76 -27.37
N ASP A 20 20.62 -22.63 -28.04
CA ASP A 20 21.06 -21.32 -27.66
C ASP A 20 20.31 -20.99 -26.37
N LYS A 21 21.11 -20.84 -25.31
CA LYS A 21 20.94 -19.96 -24.16
C LYS A 21 19.51 -19.82 -23.65
N THR A 22 19.34 -20.09 -22.36
CA THR A 22 18.23 -19.64 -21.52
C THR A 22 17.88 -18.19 -21.86
N ASP A 23 17.00 -18.04 -22.84
CA ASP A 23 16.63 -16.76 -23.40
C ASP A 23 15.66 -16.24 -22.37
N SER A 24 16.13 -15.34 -21.51
CA SER A 24 15.32 -14.58 -20.55
C SER A 24 14.38 -13.67 -21.34
N ARG A 25 13.48 -14.31 -22.10
CA ARG A 25 12.48 -13.69 -22.94
C ARG A 25 11.53 -12.96 -22.01
N PRO A 26 11.24 -11.68 -22.27
CA PRO A 26 10.27 -10.95 -21.49
C PRO A 26 8.94 -11.72 -21.44
N LEU A 27 8.46 -12.00 -20.23
CA LEU A 27 7.15 -12.63 -20.03
C LEU A 27 6.02 -11.72 -20.56
N GLU A 28 6.22 -10.41 -20.49
CA GLU A 28 5.28 -9.43 -21.05
C GLU A 28 5.48 -9.24 -22.56
N LYS A 29 4.64 -9.91 -23.36
CA LYS A 29 4.65 -9.88 -24.84
C LYS A 29 3.55 -9.01 -25.45
N LYS A 30 2.51 -8.63 -24.68
CA LYS A 30 1.35 -7.82 -25.12
C LYS A 30 1.27 -6.45 -24.44
N LYS A 31 2.39 -5.73 -24.36
CA LYS A 31 2.52 -4.43 -23.66
C LYS A 31 1.44 -3.39 -24.01
N SER A 32 1.02 -3.31 -25.27
CA SER A 32 0.03 -2.33 -25.75
C SER A 32 -1.43 -2.72 -25.48
N VAL A 33 -1.69 -3.93 -24.99
CA VAL A 33 -3.03 -4.44 -24.72
C VAL A 33 -3.39 -4.20 -23.25
N PRO A 34 -4.54 -3.60 -22.93
CA PRO A 34 -4.99 -3.42 -21.54
C PRO A 34 -5.17 -4.75 -20.80
N PHE A 35 -4.97 -4.74 -19.47
CA PHE A 35 -5.03 -5.95 -18.64
C PHE A 35 -6.41 -6.61 -18.64
N GLU A 36 -7.45 -5.80 -18.57
CA GLU A 36 -8.85 -6.22 -18.64
C GLU A 36 -9.13 -6.93 -19.95
N LYS A 37 -8.60 -6.40 -21.06
CA LYS A 37 -8.76 -6.97 -22.40
C LYS A 37 -8.03 -8.32 -22.54
N ILE A 38 -6.88 -8.50 -21.87
CA ILE A 38 -6.18 -9.79 -21.82
C ILE A 38 -7.00 -10.82 -21.05
N MET A 39 -7.59 -10.46 -19.90
CA MET A 39 -8.46 -11.36 -19.14
C MET A 39 -9.73 -11.72 -19.91
N ASP A 40 -10.33 -10.77 -20.62
CA ASP A 40 -11.49 -11.03 -21.47
C ASP A 40 -11.16 -11.97 -22.62
N TRP A 41 -10.00 -11.81 -23.27
CA TRP A 41 -9.52 -12.74 -24.28
C TRP A 41 -9.38 -14.16 -23.76
N VAL A 42 -8.78 -14.34 -22.58
CA VAL A 42 -8.64 -15.66 -21.96
C VAL A 42 -10.00 -16.28 -21.62
N ALA A 43 -10.94 -15.48 -21.11
CA ALA A 43 -12.29 -15.91 -20.78
C ALA A 43 -13.13 -16.32 -22.02
N VAL A 44 -12.92 -15.66 -23.17
CA VAL A 44 -13.59 -16.05 -24.43
C VAL A 44 -12.84 -17.15 -25.21
N GLY A 45 -11.77 -17.71 -24.64
CA GLY A 45 -11.03 -18.85 -25.20
C GLY A 45 -9.81 -18.49 -26.05
N ASN A 46 -9.43 -17.22 -26.16
CA ASN A 46 -8.19 -16.80 -26.81
C ASN A 46 -7.01 -16.93 -25.84
N ARG A 47 -6.35 -18.10 -25.88
CA ARG A 47 -5.36 -18.56 -24.88
C ARG A 47 -3.99 -18.86 -25.50
N HIS A 48 -3.54 -18.01 -26.43
CA HIS A 48 -2.21 -18.13 -27.03
C HIS A 48 -1.08 -17.89 -26.00
N ASP A 49 0.09 -18.50 -26.22
CA ASP A 49 1.24 -18.45 -25.30
C ASP A 49 1.67 -17.02 -24.95
N ASP A 50 1.57 -16.08 -25.90
CA ASP A 50 1.91 -14.68 -25.69
C ASP A 50 0.90 -13.94 -24.79
N ILE A 51 -0.38 -14.30 -24.86
CA ILE A 51 -1.45 -13.81 -23.99
C ILE A 51 -1.27 -14.38 -22.58
N LEU A 52 -1.07 -15.70 -22.46
CA LEU A 52 -0.88 -16.37 -21.16
C LEU A 52 0.39 -15.89 -20.44
N SER A 53 1.49 -15.74 -21.17
CA SER A 53 2.75 -15.21 -20.63
C SER A 53 2.59 -13.76 -20.13
N SER A 54 1.89 -12.91 -20.89
CA SER A 54 1.63 -11.52 -20.49
C SER A 54 0.67 -11.44 -19.29
N LEU A 55 -0.35 -12.29 -19.25
CA LEU A 55 -1.26 -12.37 -18.12
C LEU A 55 -0.52 -12.80 -16.85
N ALA A 56 0.30 -13.85 -16.93
CA ALA A 56 1.11 -14.31 -15.80
C ALA A 56 2.08 -13.23 -15.30
N ALA A 57 2.75 -12.51 -16.21
CA ALA A 57 3.66 -11.41 -15.86
C ALA A 57 2.97 -10.29 -15.07
N ARG A 58 1.77 -9.88 -15.51
CA ARG A 58 0.99 -8.82 -14.87
C ARG A 58 0.41 -9.25 -13.53
N LEU A 59 -0.08 -10.49 -13.44
CA LEU A 59 -0.54 -11.05 -12.17
C LEU A 59 0.60 -11.20 -11.17
N ALA A 60 1.81 -11.60 -11.61
CA ALA A 60 2.98 -11.67 -10.75
C ALA A 60 3.40 -10.30 -10.21
N ARG A 61 3.21 -9.22 -10.98
CA ARG A 61 3.40 -7.85 -10.50
C ARG A 61 2.37 -7.51 -9.41
N ILE A 62 1.08 -7.76 -9.69
CA ILE A 62 0.00 -7.55 -8.72
C ILE A 62 0.26 -8.32 -7.41
N ASP A 63 0.63 -9.61 -7.48
CA ASP A 63 0.91 -10.46 -6.31
C ASP A 63 2.01 -9.90 -5.39
N ARG A 64 2.98 -9.17 -5.95
CA ARG A 64 4.07 -8.52 -5.21
C ARG A 64 3.67 -7.19 -4.58
N GLU A 65 2.65 -6.53 -5.11
CA GLU A 65 2.24 -5.18 -4.72
C GLU A 65 1.06 -5.19 -3.73
N ILE A 66 0.33 -6.30 -3.63
CA ILE A 66 -0.87 -6.42 -2.78
C ILE A 66 -0.57 -6.90 -1.35
N GLY A 67 -1.37 -6.42 -0.39
CA GLY A 67 -1.32 -6.81 1.01
C GLY A 67 -2.13 -8.07 1.33
N ASP A 68 -2.12 -8.48 2.61
CA ASP A 68 -2.79 -9.72 3.04
C ASP A 68 -4.31 -9.67 2.88
N LYS A 69 -4.92 -8.48 3.01
CA LYS A 69 -6.35 -8.28 2.82
C LYS A 69 -6.76 -8.57 1.37
N GLU A 70 -6.03 -8.04 0.40
CA GLU A 70 -6.27 -8.26 -1.03
C GLU A 70 -5.99 -9.71 -1.42
N LYS A 71 -4.99 -10.37 -0.82
CA LYS A 71 -4.73 -11.80 -1.05
C LYS A 71 -5.89 -12.68 -0.62
N ILE A 72 -6.55 -12.34 0.50
CA ILE A 72 -7.78 -13.02 0.96
C ILE A 72 -8.91 -12.77 -0.04
N GLU A 73 -9.13 -11.52 -0.47
CA GLU A 73 -10.16 -11.16 -1.47
C GLU A 73 -10.00 -11.93 -2.79
N ILE A 74 -8.76 -12.11 -3.27
CA ILE A 74 -8.46 -12.89 -4.48
C ILE A 74 -8.72 -14.38 -4.26
N LYS A 75 -8.35 -14.92 -3.10
CA LYS A 75 -8.57 -16.33 -2.77
C LYS A 75 -10.06 -16.66 -2.68
N GLU A 76 -10.85 -15.78 -2.06
CA GLU A 76 -12.31 -15.96 -1.92
C GLU A 76 -13.05 -15.80 -3.25
N SER A 77 -12.54 -14.95 -4.15
CA SER A 77 -13.12 -14.75 -5.48
C SER A 77 -12.68 -15.78 -6.52
N GLY A 78 -11.53 -16.44 -6.33
CA GLY A 78 -10.93 -17.40 -7.26
C GLY A 78 -10.75 -18.80 -6.68
N GLU A 79 -11.74 -19.67 -6.84
CA GLU A 79 -11.71 -21.12 -6.52
C GLU A 79 -10.96 -21.53 -5.23
N ALA A 80 -10.89 -20.67 -4.22
CA ALA A 80 -10.07 -20.86 -3.01
C ALA A 80 -8.55 -21.04 -3.23
N LYS A 81 -8.01 -20.68 -4.41
CA LYS A 81 -6.58 -20.80 -4.75
C LYS A 81 -5.83 -19.47 -4.51
N PRO A 82 -4.62 -19.49 -3.93
CA PRO A 82 -3.76 -18.31 -3.87
C PRO A 82 -3.37 -17.80 -5.27
N LEU A 83 -3.25 -16.47 -5.43
CA LEU A 83 -2.88 -15.85 -6.71
C LEU A 83 -1.58 -16.41 -7.28
N ARG A 84 -0.56 -16.60 -6.44
CA ARG A 84 0.72 -17.21 -6.79
C ARG A 84 0.60 -18.59 -7.42
N GLN A 85 -0.37 -19.39 -6.98
CA GLN A 85 -0.62 -20.71 -7.56
C GLN A 85 -1.20 -20.60 -8.97
N ILE A 86 -2.12 -19.66 -9.19
CA ILE A 86 -2.73 -19.39 -10.50
C ILE A 86 -1.66 -18.90 -11.49
N ILE A 87 -0.75 -18.03 -11.04
CA ILE A 87 0.39 -17.56 -11.85
C ILE A 87 1.28 -18.72 -12.29
N ASN A 88 1.63 -19.62 -11.37
CA ASN A 88 2.46 -20.78 -11.70
C ASN A 88 1.75 -21.69 -12.72
N GLN A 89 0.45 -21.94 -12.56
CA GLN A 89 -0.32 -22.75 -13.52
C GLN A 89 -0.33 -22.16 -14.93
N LEU A 90 -0.39 -20.82 -15.05
CA LEU A 90 -0.30 -20.15 -16.35
C LEU A 90 1.09 -20.30 -16.99
N LEU A 91 2.15 -20.31 -16.18
CA LEU A 91 3.53 -20.51 -16.66
C LEU A 91 3.79 -21.97 -17.01
N ASP A 92 3.34 -22.91 -16.19
CA ASP A 92 3.45 -24.35 -16.44
C ASP A 92 2.73 -24.74 -17.75
N ALA A 93 1.63 -24.06 -18.09
CA ALA A 93 0.88 -24.30 -19.32
C ALA A 93 1.63 -23.88 -20.61
N ILE A 94 2.69 -23.09 -20.50
CA ILE A 94 3.53 -22.66 -21.63
C ILE A 94 4.98 -23.15 -21.51
N ASP A 95 5.29 -23.94 -20.49
CA ASP A 95 6.62 -24.51 -20.25
C ASP A 95 6.75 -25.86 -21.00
N PRO A 96 7.70 -25.99 -21.96
CA PRO A 96 7.93 -27.22 -22.70
C PRO A 96 8.20 -28.44 -21.82
N ASP A 97 8.90 -28.27 -20.69
CA ASP A 97 9.25 -29.36 -19.79
C ASP A 97 8.00 -29.87 -19.07
N LYS A 98 7.15 -28.95 -18.60
CA LYS A 98 5.87 -29.28 -17.96
C LYS A 98 4.87 -29.93 -18.92
N ILE A 99 4.81 -29.45 -20.15
CA ILE A 99 3.98 -30.05 -21.21
C ILE A 99 4.46 -31.48 -21.50
N THR A 100 5.77 -31.68 -21.57
CA THR A 100 6.37 -33.01 -21.79
C THR A 100 6.07 -33.94 -20.61
N GLU A 101 6.30 -33.50 -19.37
CA GLU A 101 5.93 -34.25 -18.16
C GLU A 101 4.46 -34.66 -18.17
N LYS A 102 3.55 -33.74 -18.52
CA LYS A 102 2.11 -34.02 -18.56
C LYS A 102 1.73 -35.00 -19.66
N ALA A 103 2.36 -34.91 -20.82
CA ALA A 103 2.14 -35.84 -21.92
C ALA A 103 2.66 -37.25 -21.57
N ARG A 104 3.82 -37.36 -20.92
CA ARG A 104 4.34 -38.64 -20.42
C ARG A 104 3.38 -39.29 -19.44
N GLU A 105 2.84 -38.51 -18.50
CA GLU A 105 1.85 -38.97 -17.52
C GLU A 105 0.57 -39.46 -18.20
N MET A 106 0.02 -38.69 -19.15
CA MET A 106 -1.26 -39.00 -19.78
C MET A 106 -1.20 -40.20 -20.73
N PHE A 107 -0.09 -40.38 -21.45
CA PHE A 107 0.06 -41.40 -22.49
C PHE A 107 0.97 -42.56 -22.08
N ALA A 108 1.56 -42.52 -20.88
CA ALA A 108 2.48 -43.51 -20.32
C ALA A 108 3.63 -43.88 -21.27
N LYS A 109 4.28 -42.86 -21.86
CA LYS A 109 5.40 -42.99 -22.81
C LYS A 109 6.53 -42.03 -22.43
N ASP A 110 7.78 -42.42 -22.65
CA ASP A 110 8.96 -41.57 -22.37
C ASP A 110 9.20 -40.49 -23.44
N GLU A 111 8.78 -40.74 -24.69
CA GLU A 111 8.87 -39.79 -25.80
C GLU A 111 7.47 -39.59 -26.42
N PRO A 112 6.72 -38.58 -25.93
CA PRO A 112 5.42 -38.23 -26.50
C PRO A 112 5.55 -37.66 -27.90
N THR A 113 4.58 -37.96 -28.76
CA THR A 113 4.47 -37.37 -30.11
C THR A 113 4.01 -35.91 -30.06
N ASP A 114 4.23 -35.14 -31.13
CA ASP A 114 3.79 -33.74 -31.22
C ASP A 114 2.27 -33.56 -30.96
N ASP A 115 1.45 -34.50 -31.43
CA ASP A 115 0.00 -34.50 -31.20
C ASP A 115 -0.37 -34.77 -29.72
N GLU A 116 0.41 -35.61 -29.04
CA GLU A 116 0.25 -35.90 -27.60
C GLU A 116 0.69 -34.72 -26.74
N LEU A 117 1.80 -34.05 -27.12
CA LEU A 117 2.25 -32.80 -26.49
C LEU A 117 1.20 -31.70 -26.64
N LYS A 118 0.58 -31.58 -27.81
CA LYS A 118 -0.50 -30.61 -28.06
C LYS A 118 -1.71 -30.86 -27.16
N LYS A 119 -2.15 -32.12 -27.04
CA LYS A 119 -3.27 -32.49 -26.13
C LYS A 119 -2.95 -32.21 -24.67
N ALA A 120 -1.73 -32.51 -24.23
CA ALA A 120 -1.30 -32.22 -22.87
C ALA A 120 -1.27 -30.71 -22.58
N LYS A 121 -0.77 -29.92 -23.53
CA LYS A 121 -0.80 -28.46 -23.47
C LYS A 121 -2.22 -27.91 -23.37
N ASP A 122 -3.14 -28.39 -24.22
CA ASP A 122 -4.54 -27.93 -24.22
C ASP A 122 -5.20 -28.15 -22.85
N ILE A 123 -4.90 -29.27 -22.18
CA ILE A 123 -5.39 -29.56 -20.82
C ILE A 123 -4.78 -28.62 -19.79
N LEU A 124 -3.47 -28.39 -19.81
CA LEU A 124 -2.81 -27.47 -18.88
C LEU A 124 -3.35 -26.04 -19.05
N VAL A 125 -3.52 -25.59 -20.30
CA VAL A 125 -4.11 -24.28 -20.62
C VAL A 125 -5.55 -24.20 -20.13
N GLN A 126 -6.36 -25.25 -20.34
CA GLN A 126 -7.72 -25.28 -19.85
C GLN A 126 -7.78 -25.15 -18.32
N GLN A 127 -6.96 -25.93 -17.60
CA GLN A 127 -6.90 -25.91 -16.14
C GLN A 127 -6.43 -24.56 -15.58
N ALA A 128 -5.40 -23.96 -16.18
CA ALA A 128 -4.87 -22.68 -15.75
C ALA A 128 -5.86 -21.52 -15.98
N CYS A 129 -6.73 -21.65 -16.98
CA CYS A 129 -7.65 -20.57 -17.36
C CYS A 129 -9.02 -20.61 -16.67
N VAL A 130 -9.39 -21.72 -16.01
CA VAL A 130 -10.70 -21.86 -15.32
C VAL A 130 -11.04 -20.69 -14.39
N PRO A 131 -10.12 -20.16 -13.56
CA PRO A 131 -10.44 -19.05 -12.66
C PRO A 131 -10.98 -17.80 -13.40
N PHE A 132 -10.53 -17.56 -14.65
CA PHE A 132 -10.89 -16.39 -15.43
C PHE A 132 -12.28 -16.47 -16.08
N ASP A 133 -12.89 -17.67 -16.13
CA ASP A 133 -14.26 -17.85 -16.59
C ASP A 133 -15.26 -17.23 -15.60
N ASN A 134 -14.87 -17.07 -14.32
CA ASN A 134 -15.66 -16.41 -13.30
C ASN A 134 -15.55 -14.86 -13.41
N PRO A 135 -16.64 -14.14 -13.73
CA PRO A 135 -16.62 -12.67 -13.83
C PRO A 135 -16.31 -11.99 -12.49
N LYS A 136 -16.68 -12.61 -11.34
CA LYS A 136 -16.34 -12.05 -10.02
C LYS A 136 -14.84 -12.00 -9.79
N PHE A 137 -14.12 -13.04 -10.23
CA PHE A 137 -12.67 -13.12 -10.13
C PHE A 137 -11.98 -12.06 -11.02
N ARG A 138 -12.41 -11.94 -12.28
CA ARG A 138 -11.90 -10.89 -13.19
C ARG A 138 -12.15 -9.48 -12.67
N ASN A 139 -13.32 -9.23 -12.09
CA ASN A 139 -13.67 -7.94 -11.49
C ASN A 139 -12.84 -7.67 -10.23
N ALA A 140 -12.60 -8.67 -9.38
CA ALA A 140 -11.73 -8.53 -8.21
C ALA A 140 -10.30 -8.17 -8.63
N LEU A 141 -9.72 -8.89 -9.59
CA LEU A 141 -8.38 -8.59 -10.14
C LEU A 141 -8.31 -7.18 -10.74
N THR A 142 -9.33 -6.76 -11.50
CA THR A 142 -9.40 -5.42 -12.08
C THR A 142 -9.47 -4.34 -11.00
N THR A 143 -10.28 -4.58 -9.96
CA THR A 143 -10.49 -3.61 -8.87
C THR A 143 -9.25 -3.50 -8.00
N ILE A 144 -8.61 -4.62 -7.69
CA ILE A 144 -7.35 -4.67 -6.94
C ILE A 144 -6.25 -4.00 -7.75
N LYS A 145 -6.08 -4.36 -9.03
CA LYS A 145 -5.12 -3.67 -9.91
C LYS A 145 -5.36 -2.17 -9.94
N LYS A 146 -6.60 -1.70 -10.05
CA LYS A 146 -6.90 -0.26 -10.03
C LYS A 146 -6.56 0.38 -8.69
N ARG A 147 -6.86 -0.27 -7.55
CA ARG A 147 -6.44 0.20 -6.23
C ARG A 147 -4.91 0.27 -6.12
N THR A 148 -4.22 -0.77 -6.57
CA THR A 148 -2.76 -0.87 -6.58
C THR A 148 -2.12 0.15 -7.52
N GLU A 149 -2.65 0.34 -8.73
CA GLU A 149 -2.20 1.39 -9.66
C GLU A 149 -2.55 2.79 -9.14
N GLN A 150 -3.67 2.98 -8.45
CA GLN A 150 -3.95 4.26 -7.78
C GLN A 150 -2.99 4.53 -6.62
N ILE A 151 -2.43 3.50 -5.99
CA ILE A 151 -1.38 3.62 -4.98
C ILE A 151 0.00 3.85 -5.66
N ILE A 152 0.26 3.23 -6.82
CA ILE A 152 1.55 3.29 -7.53
C ILE A 152 1.66 4.52 -8.46
N ASP A 153 0.58 5.04 -9.01
CA ASP A 153 0.55 6.29 -9.80
C ASP A 153 0.84 7.53 -8.93
N VAL A 154 0.93 7.35 -7.60
CA VAL A 154 1.42 8.34 -6.63
C VAL A 154 2.93 8.18 -6.36
N VAL A 155 3.54 7.03 -6.72
CA VAL A 155 4.92 6.65 -6.41
C VAL A 155 5.78 6.38 -7.67
N SER A 156 5.20 6.44 -8.87
CA SER A 156 5.96 6.32 -10.13
C SER A 156 6.71 7.62 -10.45
N THR A 157 7.88 7.79 -9.86
CA THR A 157 8.88 8.76 -10.31
C THR A 157 9.41 8.30 -11.67
N ASP A 158 8.80 8.78 -12.76
CA ASP A 158 9.39 8.68 -14.09
C ASP A 158 10.47 9.76 -14.24
N GLU A 159 11.73 9.33 -14.35
CA GLU A 159 12.79 10.15 -14.92
C GLU A 159 12.54 10.32 -16.43
N VAL A 160 11.90 11.44 -16.81
CA VAL A 160 11.93 11.92 -18.20
C VAL A 160 12.22 13.43 -18.22
N THR A 161 13.28 13.75 -18.94
CA THR A 161 13.88 15.05 -19.19
C THR A 161 12.98 15.98 -20.02
N PHE A 162 12.08 16.75 -19.39
CA PHE A 162 11.49 17.94 -20.03
C PHE A 162 10.89 18.95 -19.03
N ALA A 163 11.38 20.20 -19.04
CA ALA A 163 11.03 21.29 -18.11
C ALA A 163 9.67 21.98 -18.35
N GLY A 164 8.67 21.25 -18.88
CA GLY A 164 7.31 21.78 -19.15
C GLY A 164 6.20 21.19 -18.26
N ILE A 165 6.52 20.24 -17.38
CA ILE A 165 5.55 19.42 -16.61
C ILE A 165 5.24 20.03 -15.22
N ASP A 166 6.17 20.81 -14.66
CA ASP A 166 6.07 21.33 -13.29
C ASP A 166 4.84 22.25 -13.09
N GLU A 167 4.48 23.08 -14.08
CA GLU A 167 3.33 23.98 -13.92
C GLU A 167 1.99 23.22 -13.92
N LYS A 168 1.85 22.15 -14.71
CA LYS A 168 0.65 21.29 -14.67
C LYS A 168 0.56 20.48 -13.37
N ALA A 169 1.69 20.01 -12.86
CA ALA A 169 1.74 19.31 -11.57
C ALA A 169 1.36 20.26 -10.43
N LYS A 170 1.89 21.49 -10.45
CA LYS A 170 1.52 22.57 -9.51
C LYS A 170 0.06 22.95 -9.62
N GLU A 171 -0.51 23.06 -10.82
CA GLU A 171 -1.93 23.34 -11.02
C GLU A 171 -2.81 22.22 -10.42
N LYS A 172 -2.48 20.94 -10.66
CA LYS A 172 -3.18 19.81 -10.02
C LYS A 172 -3.07 19.84 -8.50
N ALA A 173 -1.89 20.14 -7.96
CA ALA A 173 -1.69 20.27 -6.52
C ALA A 173 -2.52 21.42 -5.93
N ARG A 174 -2.58 22.58 -6.61
CA ARG A 174 -3.44 23.71 -6.20
C ARG A 174 -4.90 23.27 -6.15
N ASN A 175 -5.39 22.61 -7.19
CA ASN A 175 -6.77 22.10 -7.24
C ASN A 175 -7.08 21.12 -6.09
N LEU A 176 -6.15 20.23 -5.74
CA LEU A 176 -6.31 19.33 -4.59
C LEU A 176 -6.40 20.10 -3.26
N VAL A 177 -5.51 21.06 -3.05
CA VAL A 177 -5.51 21.91 -1.84
C VAL A 177 -6.78 22.76 -1.76
N ASP A 178 -7.23 23.33 -2.88
CA ASP A 178 -8.45 24.13 -2.92
C ASP A 178 -9.70 23.27 -2.69
N THR A 179 -9.74 22.05 -3.24
CA THR A 179 -10.81 21.08 -2.97
C THR A 179 -10.84 20.69 -1.50
N PHE A 180 -9.67 20.54 -0.88
CA PHE A 180 -9.57 20.24 0.56
C PHE A 180 -10.01 21.40 1.43
N LYS A 181 -9.59 22.63 1.11
CA LYS A 181 -10.07 23.84 1.81
C LYS A 181 -11.59 23.99 1.68
N LYS A 182 -12.12 23.72 0.49
CA LYS A 182 -13.56 23.71 0.25
C LYS A 182 -14.27 22.63 1.08
N PHE A 183 -13.74 21.41 1.12
CA PHE A 183 -14.26 20.35 1.99
C PHE A 183 -14.32 20.81 3.45
N ILE A 184 -13.23 21.39 3.96
CA ILE A 184 -13.17 21.86 5.35
C ILE A 184 -14.25 22.91 5.61
N GLU A 185 -14.44 23.87 4.69
CA GLU A 185 -15.45 24.92 4.82
C GLU A 185 -16.89 24.37 4.72
N ASP A 186 -17.16 23.52 3.73
CA ASP A 186 -18.48 22.96 3.48
C ASP A 186 -18.94 22.01 4.60
N ASN A 187 -18.00 21.38 5.33
CA ASN A 187 -18.30 20.37 6.35
C ASN A 187 -17.99 20.83 7.79
N LYS A 188 -17.59 22.10 8.00
CA LYS A 188 -17.15 22.60 9.32
C LYS A 188 -18.20 22.45 10.42
N ASP A 189 -19.49 22.54 10.05
CA ASP A 189 -20.63 22.47 10.95
C ASP A 189 -21.28 21.07 10.97
N GLU A 190 -20.85 20.14 10.11
CA GLU A 190 -21.41 18.78 10.03
C GLU A 190 -20.50 17.74 10.70
N LEU A 191 -19.19 17.84 10.48
CA LEU A 191 -18.23 16.88 11.03
C LEU A 191 -17.78 17.33 12.42
N THR A 192 -18.08 16.51 13.42
CA THR A 192 -17.67 16.73 14.83
C THR A 192 -16.19 17.08 14.95
N ALA A 193 -15.33 16.39 14.19
CA ALA A 193 -13.89 16.66 14.21
C ALA A 193 -13.54 18.09 13.78
N LEU A 194 -14.19 18.59 12.72
CA LEU A 194 -13.99 19.96 12.24
C LEU A 194 -14.59 20.97 13.21
N GLN A 195 -15.77 20.71 13.76
CA GLN A 195 -16.37 21.58 14.78
C GLN A 195 -15.43 21.75 15.98
N ILE A 196 -14.84 20.67 16.49
CA ILE A 196 -13.89 20.70 17.60
C ILE A 196 -12.64 21.52 17.22
N ILE A 197 -12.12 21.35 16.00
CA ILE A 197 -10.95 22.11 15.54
C ILE A 197 -11.28 23.59 15.36
N TYR A 198 -12.46 23.95 14.85
CA TYR A 198 -12.88 25.33 14.60
C TYR A 198 -13.25 26.07 15.89
N SER A 199 -13.91 25.40 16.82
CA SER A 199 -14.47 26.00 18.02
C SER A 199 -13.41 26.21 19.10
N LYS A 200 -13.18 27.45 19.54
CA LYS A 200 -12.57 27.77 20.85
C LYS A 200 -13.60 28.49 21.72
N PRO A 201 -13.64 28.28 23.05
CA PRO A 201 -13.41 27.04 23.80
C PRO A 201 -14.66 26.69 24.64
N TYR A 202 -15.31 25.56 24.39
CA TYR A 202 -16.27 25.02 25.36
C TYR A 202 -16.00 23.53 25.63
N ARG A 203 -15.26 23.34 26.72
CA ARG A 203 -15.22 22.20 27.67
C ARG A 203 -15.29 20.79 27.08
N ARG A 204 -14.14 20.11 27.18
CA ARG A 204 -13.97 18.67 27.43
C ARG A 204 -14.31 17.69 26.30
N GLN A 205 -14.49 18.15 25.06
CA GLN A 205 -14.49 17.22 23.92
C GLN A 205 -13.09 17.15 23.32
N HIS A 206 -12.38 16.09 23.67
CA HIS A 206 -11.17 15.68 22.98
C HIS A 206 -11.57 14.99 21.67
N LEU A 207 -10.78 15.23 20.61
CA LEU A 207 -10.93 14.47 19.37
C LEU A 207 -10.71 13.00 19.65
N THR A 208 -11.69 12.18 19.33
CA THR A 208 -11.60 10.73 19.47
C THR A 208 -11.14 10.09 18.18
N LEU A 209 -10.48 8.92 18.26
CA LEU A 209 -10.09 8.15 17.07
C LEU A 209 -11.26 7.91 16.10
N ARG A 210 -12.48 7.74 16.63
CA ARG A 210 -13.70 7.56 15.82
C ARG A 210 -14.00 8.78 14.94
N GLU A 211 -13.92 9.98 15.50
CA GLU A 211 -14.16 11.23 14.77
C GLU A 211 -13.11 11.47 13.70
N ILE A 212 -11.85 11.09 13.97
CA ILE A 212 -10.78 11.15 12.96
C ILE A 212 -11.03 10.14 11.83
N LYS A 213 -11.51 8.93 12.15
CA LYS A 213 -11.89 7.92 11.14
C LYS A 213 -13.03 8.43 10.26
N GLU A 214 -14.07 8.99 10.87
CA GLU A 214 -15.20 9.58 10.15
C GLU A 214 -14.74 10.70 9.22
N LEU A 215 -13.86 11.59 9.70
CA LEU A 215 -13.27 12.67 8.92
C LEU A 215 -12.42 12.13 7.75
N ALA A 216 -11.61 11.10 7.98
CA ALA A 216 -10.79 10.48 6.94
C ALA A 216 -11.67 9.79 5.87
N GLU A 217 -12.73 9.10 6.28
CA GLU A 217 -13.69 8.50 5.34
C GLU A 217 -14.46 9.57 4.56
N ALA A 218 -14.76 10.72 5.17
CA ALA A 218 -15.49 11.80 4.53
C ALA A 218 -14.68 12.46 3.40
N ILE A 219 -13.38 12.68 3.60
CA ILE A 219 -12.51 13.28 2.55
C ILE A 219 -12.33 12.35 1.34
N GLU A 220 -12.38 11.03 1.54
CA GLU A 220 -12.21 10.02 0.49
C GLU A 220 -13.47 9.84 -0.37
N LYS A 221 -14.65 10.17 0.16
CA LYS A 221 -15.93 10.00 -0.55
C LYS A 221 -16.09 11.02 -1.69
N PRO A 222 -16.87 10.69 -2.75
CA PRO A 222 -17.31 11.69 -3.72
C PRO A 222 -18.08 12.82 -3.02
N PRO A 223 -17.96 14.08 -3.46
CA PRO A 223 -17.26 14.53 -4.68
C PRO A 223 -15.74 14.76 -4.51
N TYR A 224 -15.20 14.70 -3.29
CA TYR A 224 -13.84 15.18 -2.97
C TYR A 224 -12.74 14.20 -3.39
N ARG A 225 -12.88 12.90 -3.09
CA ARG A 225 -11.90 11.85 -3.46
C ARG A 225 -10.46 12.19 -3.07
N LEU A 226 -10.29 12.78 -1.90
CA LEU A 226 -9.00 13.20 -1.36
C LEU A 226 -8.43 12.09 -0.47
N THR A 227 -7.11 11.95 -0.48
CA THR A 227 -6.38 11.08 0.46
C THR A 227 -5.35 11.91 1.21
N GLN A 228 -4.99 11.48 2.42
CA GLN A 228 -3.96 12.17 3.21
C GLN A 228 -2.63 12.26 2.44
N GLU A 229 -2.27 11.19 1.74
CA GLU A 229 -1.06 11.10 0.94
C GLU A 229 -1.05 12.13 -0.21
N ASN A 230 -2.12 12.20 -1.00
CA ASN A 230 -2.20 13.13 -2.11
C ASN A 230 -2.18 14.59 -1.63
N LEU A 231 -2.82 14.87 -0.49
CA LEU A 231 -2.80 16.20 0.13
C LEU A 231 -1.40 16.57 0.63
N TRP A 232 -0.71 15.63 1.27
CA TRP A 232 0.67 15.85 1.73
C TRP A 232 1.60 16.16 0.57
N ASN A 233 1.53 15.35 -0.49
CA ASN A 233 2.32 15.54 -1.70
C ASN A 233 2.00 16.87 -2.40
N ALA A 234 0.72 17.25 -2.43
CA ALA A 234 0.31 18.55 -2.97
C ALA A 234 0.91 19.72 -2.17
N TYR A 235 0.85 19.68 -0.84
CA TYR A 235 1.50 20.69 0.00
C TYR A 235 3.03 20.67 -0.12
N GLN A 236 3.65 19.50 -0.25
CA GLN A 236 5.09 19.39 -0.44
C GLN A 236 5.55 20.01 -1.76
N LEU A 237 4.75 19.87 -2.83
CA LEU A 237 5.03 20.49 -4.13
C LEU A 237 4.85 22.01 -4.12
N LEU A 238 3.82 22.51 -3.41
CA LEU A 238 3.48 23.93 -3.40
C LEU A 238 4.25 24.75 -2.35
N GLU A 239 4.52 24.17 -1.19
CA GLU A 239 5.06 24.84 -0.01
C GLU A 239 6.21 24.04 0.61
N GLN A 240 7.14 23.55 -0.22
CA GLN A 240 8.24 22.66 0.18
C GLN A 240 9.00 23.12 1.43
N SER A 241 9.24 24.42 1.61
CA SER A 241 9.94 24.97 2.78
C SER A 241 9.17 24.85 4.10
N LYS A 242 7.86 24.61 4.04
CA LYS A 242 6.96 24.47 5.19
C LYS A 242 6.51 23.02 5.43
N VAL A 243 6.96 22.06 4.63
CA VAL A 243 6.61 20.64 4.82
C VAL A 243 7.82 19.88 5.33
N ARG A 244 7.64 19.12 6.40
CA ARG A 244 8.69 18.30 7.04
C ARG A 244 8.25 16.85 7.15
N GLY A 245 9.22 15.93 7.14
CA GLY A 245 8.96 14.51 7.40
C GLY A 245 8.25 13.79 6.25
N ALA A 246 8.70 14.03 5.01
CA ALA A 246 8.16 13.34 3.83
C ALA A 246 8.30 11.81 3.96
N GLY A 247 7.17 11.11 4.04
CA GLY A 247 7.08 9.74 3.54
C GLY A 247 7.13 8.54 4.49
N ALA A 248 6.78 8.63 5.79
CA ALA A 248 6.89 7.42 6.63
C ALA A 248 5.73 7.05 7.56
N GLN A 249 4.70 7.88 7.74
CA GLN A 249 3.65 7.53 8.70
C GLN A 249 2.25 7.72 8.12
N LYS A 250 1.59 6.58 7.82
CA LYS A 250 0.15 6.47 7.54
C LYS A 250 -0.68 6.59 8.83
N LEU A 251 -0.23 7.40 9.79
CA LEU A 251 -0.99 7.60 11.01
C LEU A 251 -2.24 8.39 10.65
N LEU A 252 -3.39 7.86 11.03
CA LEU A 252 -4.68 8.48 10.77
C LEU A 252 -4.73 9.91 11.32
N THR A 253 -4.04 10.17 12.43
CA THR A 253 -3.91 11.47 13.10
C THR A 253 -3.26 12.55 12.25
N ASN A 254 -2.52 12.21 11.18
CA ASN A 254 -1.91 13.19 10.28
C ASN A 254 -2.94 14.02 9.50
N ILE A 255 -4.20 13.57 9.41
CA ILE A 255 -5.29 14.41 8.90
C ILE A 255 -5.47 15.68 9.73
N ILE A 256 -5.19 15.63 11.03
CA ILE A 256 -5.26 16.79 11.92
C ILE A 256 -4.15 17.79 11.58
N SER A 257 -2.93 17.32 11.31
CA SER A 257 -1.84 18.17 10.81
C SER A 257 -2.22 18.87 9.51
N LEU A 258 -2.81 18.12 8.55
CA LEU A 258 -3.28 18.67 7.28
C LEU A 258 -4.34 19.76 7.47
N ILE A 259 -5.34 19.52 8.33
CA ILE A 259 -6.41 20.50 8.60
C ILE A 259 -5.84 21.74 9.27
N ARG A 260 -5.00 21.58 10.31
CA ARG A 260 -4.40 22.72 11.02
C ARG A 260 -3.55 23.57 10.08
N PHE A 261 -2.76 22.94 9.20
CA PHE A 261 -1.99 23.63 8.19
C PHE A 261 -2.88 24.36 7.18
N ALA A 262 -3.92 23.69 6.65
CA ALA A 262 -4.87 24.28 5.70
C ALA A 262 -5.62 25.50 6.26
N LEU A 263 -5.92 25.48 7.57
CA LEU A 263 -6.56 26.57 8.32
C LEU A 263 -5.58 27.67 8.75
N GLY A 264 -4.28 27.55 8.47
CA GLY A 264 -3.26 28.50 8.94
C GLY A 264 -3.05 28.49 10.46
N LYS A 265 -3.47 27.41 11.15
CA LYS A 265 -3.23 27.20 12.59
C LYS A 265 -1.85 26.60 12.88
N SER A 266 -1.16 26.11 11.85
CA SER A 266 0.23 25.66 11.91
C SER A 266 1.01 26.26 10.74
N ASP A 267 2.19 26.82 11.03
CA ASP A 267 3.09 27.38 10.02
C ASP A 267 3.84 26.31 9.24
N VAL A 268 3.92 25.10 9.79
CA VAL A 268 4.64 23.95 9.24
C VAL A 268 3.72 22.74 9.22
N LEU A 269 3.73 22.00 8.11
CA LEU A 269 3.09 20.70 7.98
C LEU A 269 4.11 19.61 8.34
N GLU A 270 3.86 18.91 9.44
CA GLU A 270 4.68 17.81 9.92
C GLU A 270 3.81 16.71 10.55
N PRO A 271 4.31 15.46 10.67
CA PRO A 271 3.54 14.37 11.25
C PRO A 271 3.06 14.71 12.65
N PHE A 272 1.83 14.33 12.98
CA PHE A 272 1.23 14.68 14.26
C PHE A 272 2.05 14.14 15.45
N SER A 273 2.65 12.96 15.29
CA SER A 273 3.60 12.37 16.25
C SER A 273 4.78 13.30 16.57
N THR A 274 5.32 14.00 15.57
CA THR A 274 6.44 14.94 15.75
C THR A 274 6.01 16.14 16.61
N THR A 275 4.82 16.68 16.35
CA THR A 275 4.26 17.77 17.16
C THR A 275 3.96 17.32 18.59
N VAL A 276 3.42 16.10 18.77
CA VAL A 276 3.18 15.50 20.09
C VAL A 276 4.48 15.32 20.87
N ASP A 277 5.54 14.80 20.23
CA ASP A 277 6.85 14.64 20.86
C ASP A 277 7.43 15.98 21.33
N ALA A 278 7.37 17.02 20.49
CA ALA A 278 7.86 18.35 20.83
C ALA A 278 7.09 18.95 22.02
N ARG A 279 5.77 18.79 22.05
CA ARG A 279 4.91 19.28 23.14
C ARG A 279 5.10 18.51 24.43
N PHE A 280 5.29 17.20 24.34
CA PHE A 280 5.55 16.35 25.49
C PHE A 280 6.87 16.72 26.17
N ASN A 281 7.93 16.92 25.40
CA ASN A 281 9.21 17.38 25.94
C ASN A 281 9.11 18.76 26.57
N THR A 282 8.34 19.67 25.97
CA THR A 282 8.05 21.00 26.53
C THR A 282 7.31 20.87 27.85
N TRP A 283 6.21 20.12 27.88
CA TRP A 283 5.40 19.87 29.08
C TRP A 283 6.23 19.24 30.21
N LEU A 284 7.04 18.21 29.91
CA LEU A 284 7.93 17.60 30.91
C LEU A 284 8.88 18.64 31.52
N THR A 285 9.48 19.49 30.70
CA THR A 285 10.38 20.57 31.15
C THR A 285 9.65 21.57 32.04
N GLU A 286 8.40 21.91 31.71
CA GLU A 286 7.56 22.81 32.51
C GLU A 286 7.17 22.19 33.85
N GLN A 287 6.83 20.90 33.89
CA GLN A 287 6.54 20.18 35.13
C GLN A 287 7.77 20.16 36.06
N GLU A 288 8.95 19.90 35.51
CA GLU A 288 10.20 19.91 36.28
C GLU A 288 10.52 21.32 36.82
N ARG A 289 10.31 22.37 36.03
CA ARG A 289 10.44 23.77 36.49
C ARG A 289 9.44 24.15 37.58
N ALA A 290 8.23 23.59 37.53
CA ALA A 290 7.21 23.76 38.56
C ALA A 290 7.48 22.92 39.83
N GLY A 291 8.59 22.19 39.89
CA GLY A 291 8.99 21.36 41.03
C GLY A 291 8.33 19.98 41.07
N ARG A 292 7.59 19.59 40.01
CA ARG A 292 7.01 18.26 39.89
C ARG A 292 7.98 17.33 39.17
N ILE A 293 8.66 16.48 39.94
CA ILE A 293 9.61 15.51 39.41
C ILE A 293 8.95 14.15 39.31
N PHE A 294 8.94 13.57 38.10
CA PHE A 294 8.44 12.23 37.86
C PHE A 294 9.51 11.17 38.11
N SER A 295 9.12 10.06 38.74
CA SER A 295 9.98 8.88 38.88
C SER A 295 10.31 8.25 37.52
N VAL A 296 11.33 7.39 37.46
CA VAL A 296 11.68 6.64 36.23
C VAL A 296 10.46 5.88 35.71
N GLU A 297 9.75 5.17 36.58
CA GLU A 297 8.55 4.42 36.23
C GLU A 297 7.43 5.35 35.72
N GLN A 298 7.21 6.51 36.35
CA GLN A 298 6.25 7.49 35.87
C GLN A 298 6.62 8.02 34.47
N LYS A 299 7.89 8.30 34.21
CA LYS A 299 8.36 8.77 32.88
C LYS A 299 8.14 7.71 31.79
N GLU A 300 8.31 6.43 32.10
CA GLU A 300 7.99 5.34 31.16
C GLU A 300 6.50 5.29 30.82
N TRP A 301 5.63 5.39 31.84
CA TRP A 301 4.19 5.46 31.62
C TRP A 301 3.76 6.70 30.84
N LEU A 302 4.32 7.87 31.15
CA LEU A 302 4.08 9.11 30.41
C LEU A 302 4.48 8.98 28.94
N THR A 303 5.59 8.28 28.65
CA THR A 303 6.05 8.02 27.28
C THR A 303 5.06 7.14 26.51
N MET A 304 4.58 6.05 27.12
CA MET A 304 3.57 5.19 26.49
C MET A 304 2.24 5.92 26.27
N ILE A 305 1.83 6.77 27.22
CA ILE A 305 0.64 7.61 27.08
C ILE A 305 0.79 8.58 25.91
N LYS A 306 1.95 9.24 25.80
CA LYS A 306 2.29 10.12 24.69
C LYS A 306 2.24 9.37 23.35
N ASP A 307 2.84 8.18 23.26
CA ASP A 307 2.83 7.37 22.04
C ASP A 307 1.41 6.94 21.66
N HIS A 308 0.56 6.60 22.64
CA HIS A 308 -0.84 6.31 22.40
C HIS A 308 -1.56 7.54 21.82
N ILE A 309 -1.46 8.71 22.47
CA ILE A 309 -2.06 9.98 22.03
C ILE A 309 -1.60 10.36 20.62
N ALA A 310 -0.34 10.13 20.26
CA ALA A 310 0.16 10.37 18.90
C ALA A 310 -0.60 9.58 17.81
N THR A 311 -1.20 8.44 18.18
CA THR A 311 -1.95 7.57 17.26
C THR A 311 -3.47 7.66 17.40
N SER A 312 -3.99 8.11 18.55
CA SER A 312 -5.42 8.12 18.88
C SER A 312 -6.01 9.50 19.18
N MET A 313 -5.18 10.55 19.23
CA MET A 313 -5.47 11.94 19.68
C MET A 313 -5.76 12.15 21.16
N SER A 314 -6.21 11.11 21.86
CA SER A 314 -6.54 11.19 23.28
C SER A 314 -6.36 9.83 23.94
N ILE A 315 -6.18 9.83 25.25
CA ILE A 315 -6.26 8.63 26.08
C ILE A 315 -7.39 8.75 27.10
N GLU A 316 -8.16 7.68 27.27
CA GLU A 316 -9.16 7.52 28.31
C GLU A 316 -8.74 6.43 29.29
N MET A 317 -9.39 6.37 30.46
CA MET A 317 -9.09 5.35 31.46
C MET A 317 -9.26 3.91 30.91
N ASN A 318 -10.16 3.73 29.95
CA ASN A 318 -10.41 2.43 29.34
C ASN A 318 -9.27 1.96 28.45
N ASP A 319 -8.50 2.87 27.86
CA ASP A 319 -7.40 2.55 26.93
C ASP A 319 -6.23 1.86 27.63
N PHE A 320 -6.11 1.98 28.96
CA PHE A 320 -5.13 1.23 29.74
C PHE A 320 -5.39 -0.29 29.77
N ASP A 321 -6.53 -0.77 29.26
CA ASP A 321 -6.78 -2.20 29.05
C ASP A 321 -6.26 -2.71 27.70
N LEU A 322 -5.71 -1.82 26.86
CA LEU A 322 -5.14 -2.17 25.56
C LEU A 322 -3.63 -2.38 25.65
N THR A 323 -3.05 -3.11 24.69
CA THR A 323 -1.60 -3.21 24.50
C THR A 323 -1.00 -1.84 24.13
N PRO A 324 0.17 -1.45 24.68
CA PRO A 324 1.04 -2.20 25.60
C PRO A 324 0.74 -2.01 27.09
N PHE A 325 -0.25 -1.21 27.46
CA PHE A 325 -0.56 -0.92 28.86
C PHE A 325 -0.99 -2.16 29.64
N GLN A 326 -1.85 -3.01 29.04
CA GLN A 326 -2.31 -4.25 29.65
C GLN A 326 -1.14 -5.17 30.04
N GLU A 327 -0.14 -5.29 29.17
CA GLU A 327 1.07 -6.10 29.39
C GLU A 327 1.92 -5.57 30.54
N ARG A 328 1.79 -4.29 30.87
CA ARG A 328 2.43 -3.64 32.02
C ARG A 328 1.52 -3.53 33.24
N GLY A 329 0.41 -4.27 33.29
CA GLY A 329 -0.51 -4.30 34.44
C GLY A 329 -1.69 -3.31 34.37
N GLY A 330 -1.84 -2.63 33.23
CA GLY A 330 -3.03 -1.86 32.84
C GLY A 330 -3.49 -0.81 33.86
N ARG A 331 -4.81 -0.64 33.96
CA ARG A 331 -5.48 0.35 34.83
C ARG A 331 -5.01 0.31 36.29
N VAL A 332 -4.84 -0.90 36.84
CA VAL A 332 -4.44 -1.07 38.24
C VAL A 332 -3.01 -0.58 38.44
N LYS A 333 -2.09 -0.95 37.54
CA LYS A 333 -0.69 -0.54 37.67
C LYS A 333 -0.52 0.96 37.47
N VAL A 334 -1.16 1.56 36.47
CA VAL A 334 -1.05 3.02 36.25
C VAL A 334 -1.62 3.80 37.43
N TYR A 335 -2.72 3.34 38.04
CA TYR A 335 -3.26 3.95 39.26
C TYR A 335 -2.29 3.84 40.43
N ASN A 336 -1.60 2.71 40.61
CA ASN A 336 -0.58 2.58 41.65
C ASN A 336 0.64 3.50 41.42
N VAL A 337 0.96 3.81 40.16
CA VAL A 337 2.10 4.66 39.79
C VAL A 337 1.82 6.16 39.97
N PHE A 338 0.59 6.61 39.70
CA PHE A 338 0.22 8.04 39.77
C PHE A 338 -0.75 8.41 40.91
N GLY A 339 -1.43 7.43 41.50
CA GLY A 339 -2.44 7.62 42.54
C GLY A 339 -3.54 8.59 42.11
N GLU A 340 -3.95 9.44 43.05
CA GLU A 340 -4.98 10.47 42.84
C GLU A 340 -4.61 11.49 41.75
N SER A 341 -3.32 11.63 41.42
CA SER A 341 -2.87 12.56 40.38
C SER A 341 -3.10 12.06 38.96
N LEU A 342 -3.43 10.78 38.77
CA LEU A 342 -3.58 10.15 37.45
C LEU A 342 -4.58 10.90 36.56
N GLY A 343 -5.78 11.18 37.08
CA GLY A 343 -6.82 11.85 36.30
C GLY A 343 -6.38 13.22 35.80
N LYS A 344 -5.70 14.00 36.66
CA LYS A 344 -5.17 15.32 36.30
C LYS A 344 -4.07 15.22 35.25
N VAL A 345 -3.16 14.23 35.36
CA VAL A 345 -2.09 14.02 34.37
C VAL A 345 -2.69 13.68 33.00
N ILE A 346 -3.69 12.80 32.95
CA ILE A 346 -4.34 12.43 31.69
C ILE A 346 -5.02 13.64 31.06
N GLU A 347 -5.74 14.43 31.84
CA GLU A 347 -6.41 15.65 31.35
C GLU A 347 -5.38 16.66 30.81
N GLU A 348 -4.30 16.92 31.57
CA GLU A 348 -3.20 17.80 31.15
C GLU A 348 -2.54 17.32 29.84
N LEU A 349 -2.26 16.02 29.70
CA LEU A 349 -1.64 15.47 28.49
C LEU A 349 -2.58 15.51 27.28
N ASN A 350 -3.85 15.13 27.46
CA ASN A 350 -4.84 15.20 26.38
C ASN A 350 -5.05 16.64 25.89
N GLU A 351 -4.95 17.63 26.77
CA GLU A 351 -5.04 19.04 26.40
C GLU A 351 -3.78 19.52 25.69
N VAL A 352 -2.61 19.35 26.32
CA VAL A 352 -1.35 19.94 25.84
C VAL A 352 -0.85 19.26 24.57
N LEU A 353 -0.96 17.94 24.47
CA LEU A 353 -0.41 17.20 23.34
C LEU A 353 -1.29 17.33 22.08
N ALA A 354 -2.61 17.37 22.23
CA ALA A 354 -3.56 17.46 21.11
C ALA A 354 -3.83 18.90 20.60
N ALA A 355 -3.33 19.92 21.30
CA ALA A 355 -3.58 21.36 21.11
C ALA A 355 -3.45 21.92 19.69
#